data_AF-A0A931G6F2-F1
#
_entry.id   AF-A0A931G6F2-F1
#
_cell.length_a   1.000
_cell.length_b   1.000
_cell.length_c   1.000
_cell.angle_alpha   90.00
_cell.angle_beta   90.00
_cell.angle_gamma   90.00
#
_symmetry.space_group_name_H-M   'P 1'
#
loop_
_entity.id
_entity.type
_entity.pdbx_description
1 polymer ?
#
loop_
_entity_poly.entity_id
_entity_poly.type
_entity_poly.pdbx_seq_one_letter_code
_entity_poly.pdbx_strand_id
1 'polypeptide(L)'
;MIMFAPGVLIAGLTVRVLGAKEKTKAVKYASEINISIEHMETARERLVAVRTRITELQTVLSRLVSLGEEALDELELQDFDPAEHGRLFLNAYQLIIAIAEVIDTPVTDPETGDPTDISVKIVEKYS
;
A
#
# COMPACT_ATOMS: atom_id res chain seq x y z
N MET A 1 66.44 19.32 32.20
CA MET A 1 65.42 18.75 31.30
C MET A 1 64.08 18.87 32.00
N ILE A 2 63.28 19.91 31.71
CA ILE A 2 61.99 20.12 32.38
C ILE A 2 61.02 19.08 31.84
N MET A 3 60.54 18.22 32.74
CA MET A 3 59.61 17.13 32.46
C MET A 3 58.20 17.71 32.23
N PHE A 4 57.91 18.14 31.00
CA PHE A 4 56.55 18.50 30.55
C PHE A 4 55.64 17.28 30.31
N ALA A 5 56.09 16.08 30.69
CA ALA A 5 55.47 14.81 30.32
C ALA A 5 54.07 14.54 30.94
N PRO A 6 53.77 14.83 32.23
CA PRO A 6 52.49 14.40 32.81
C PRO A 6 51.27 15.17 32.25
N GLY A 7 51.38 16.50 32.13
CA GLY A 7 50.25 17.36 31.73
C GLY A 7 49.84 17.18 30.26
N VAL A 8 50.81 17.02 29.36
CA VAL A 8 50.56 16.79 27.93
C VAL A 8 49.89 15.43 27.68
N LEU A 9 50.29 14.41 28.45
CA LEU A 9 49.68 13.08 28.35
C LEU A 9 48.23 13.06 28.87
N ILE A 10 47.94 13.76 29.96
CA ILE A 10 46.57 13.87 30.50
C ILE A 10 45.67 14.63 29.53
N ALA A 11 46.14 15.76 28.97
CA ALA A 11 45.39 16.51 27.96
C ALA A 11 45.16 15.71 26.67
N GLY A 12 46.15 14.94 26.20
CA GLY A 12 46.00 14.07 25.04
C GLY A 12 45.02 12.91 25.26
N LEU A 13 44.99 12.35 26.47
CA LEU A 13 44.06 11.28 26.84
C LEU A 13 42.61 11.80 26.91
N THR A 14 42.36 12.95 27.53
CA THR A 14 41.00 13.52 27.64
C THR A 14 40.44 13.90 26.27
N VAL A 15 41.25 14.52 25.39
CA VAL A 15 40.85 14.83 24.00
C VAL A 15 40.54 13.56 23.21
N ARG A 16 41.32 12.48 23.37
CA ARG A 16 41.01 11.18 22.74
C ARG A 16 39.72 10.57 23.24
N VAL A 17 39.44 10.62 24.55
CA VAL A 17 38.20 10.10 25.13
C VAL A 17 36.99 10.92 24.67
N LEU A 18 37.08 12.25 24.65
CA LEU A 18 36.02 13.12 24.14
C LEU A 18 35.77 12.89 22.65
N GLY A 19 36.83 12.82 21.85
CA GLY A 19 36.74 12.54 20.42
C GLY A 19 36.15 11.15 20.11
N ALA A 20 36.53 10.12 20.87
CA ALA A 20 35.95 8.80 20.75
C ALA A 20 34.45 8.80 21.11
N LYS A 21 34.05 9.51 22.17
CA LYS A 21 32.64 9.64 22.59
C LYS A 21 31.80 10.36 21.53
N GLU A 22 32.28 11.46 20.97
CA GLU A 22 31.58 12.19 19.92
C GLU A 22 31.50 11.38 18.62
N LYS A 23 32.55 10.63 18.25
CA LYS A 23 32.49 9.68 17.13
C LYS A 23 31.43 8.60 17.35
N THR A 24 31.36 8.02 18.54
CA THR A 24 30.33 7.02 18.88
C THR A 24 28.92 7.61 18.81
N LYS A 25 28.73 8.84 19.29
CA LYS A 25 27.44 9.55 19.15
C LYS A 25 27.08 9.78 17.69
N ALA A 26 28.01 10.24 16.86
CA ALA A 26 27.79 10.45 15.44
C ALA A 26 27.41 9.15 14.71
N VAL A 27 28.09 8.03 15.02
CA VAL A 27 27.73 6.70 14.50
C VAL A 27 26.32 6.29 14.94
N LYS A 28 25.97 6.52 16.21
CA LYS A 28 24.64 6.24 16.72
C LYS A 28 23.56 7.07 15.99
N TYR A 29 23.76 8.37 15.84
CA TYR A 29 22.84 9.23 15.09
C TYR A 29 22.71 8.82 13.63
N ALA A 30 23.82 8.50 12.96
CA ALA A 30 23.80 8.00 11.59
C ALA A 30 23.01 6.68 11.48
N SER A 31 23.16 5.79 12.45
CA SER A 31 22.38 4.55 12.53
C SER A 31 20.89 4.81 12.74
N GLU A 32 20.52 5.73 13.64
CA GLU A 32 19.11 6.10 13.89
C GLU A 32 18.47 6.75 12.66
N ILE A 33 19.22 7.58 11.94
CA ILE A 33 18.79 8.20 10.68
C ILE A 33 18.61 7.13 9.60
N ASN A 34 19.55 6.19 9.45
CA ASN A 34 19.42 5.11 8.48
C ASN A 34 18.20 4.24 8.73
N ILE A 35 17.93 3.86 9.98
CA ILE A 35 16.71 3.12 10.36
C ILE A 35 15.46 3.93 9.99
N SER A 36 15.48 5.24 10.25
CA SER A 36 14.36 6.11 9.92
C SER A 36 14.14 6.22 8.40
N ILE A 37 15.22 6.28 7.60
CA ILE A 37 15.15 6.26 6.14
C ILE A 37 14.57 4.93 5.65
N GLU A 38 15.06 3.81 6.16
CA GLU A 38 14.58 2.47 5.81
C GLU A 38 13.08 2.31 6.12
N HIS A 39 12.62 2.83 7.26
CA HIS A 39 11.20 2.87 7.60
C HIS A 39 10.39 3.73 6.61
N MET A 40 10.91 4.89 6.19
CA MET A 40 10.25 5.75 5.20
C MET A 40 10.20 5.10 3.82
N GLU A 41 11.26 4.43 3.40
CA GLU A 41 11.31 3.69 2.13
C GLU A 41 10.29 2.55 2.13
N THR A 42 10.25 1.76 3.22
CA THR A 42 9.25 0.71 3.40
C THR A 42 7.82 1.25 3.34
N ALA A 43 7.54 2.36 4.05
CA ALA A 43 6.23 3.00 4.02
C ALA A 43 5.88 3.51 2.61
N ARG A 44 6.84 4.07 1.88
CA ARG A 44 6.66 4.53 0.50
C ARG A 44 6.32 3.37 -0.43
N GLU A 45 7.03 2.26 -0.33
CA GLU A 45 6.78 1.06 -1.15
C GLU A 45 5.37 0.52 -0.90
N ARG A 46 4.93 0.45 0.37
CA ARG A 46 3.56 0.06 0.72
C ARG A 46 2.53 1.00 0.10
N LEU A 47 2.71 2.31 0.23
CA LEU A 47 1.79 3.29 -0.37
C LEU A 47 1.71 3.16 -1.90
N VAL A 48 2.83 2.88 -2.56
CA VAL A 48 2.85 2.60 -4.00
C VAL A 48 2.05 1.34 -4.32
N ALA A 49 2.26 0.25 -3.56
CA ALA A 49 1.53 -1.00 -3.76
C ALA A 49 0.01 -0.83 -3.55
N VAL A 50 -0.40 -0.11 -2.50
CA VAL A 50 -1.81 0.23 -2.24
C VAL A 50 -2.40 1.07 -3.36
N ARG A 51 -1.68 2.10 -3.84
CA ARG A 51 -2.12 2.92 -4.96
C ARG A 51 -2.31 2.11 -6.24
N THR A 52 -1.38 1.21 -6.55
CA THR A 52 -1.51 0.29 -7.68
C THR A 52 -2.77 -0.54 -7.54
N ARG A 53 -3.01 -1.13 -6.36
CA ARG A 53 -4.19 -1.95 -6.11
C ARG A 53 -5.50 -1.18 -6.25
N ILE A 54 -5.57 0.05 -5.75
CA ILE A 54 -6.74 0.93 -5.94
C ILE A 54 -7.00 1.17 -7.43
N THR A 55 -5.95 1.44 -8.21
CA THR A 55 -6.08 1.72 -9.64
C THR A 55 -6.61 0.50 -10.42
N GLU A 56 -6.15 -0.69 -10.07
CA GLU A 56 -6.63 -1.94 -10.68
C GLU A 56 -8.10 -2.20 -10.35
N LEU A 57 -8.49 -2.09 -9.07
CA LEU A 57 -9.90 -2.25 -8.67
C LEU A 57 -10.81 -1.18 -9.29
N GLN A 58 -10.36 0.07 -9.40
CA GLN A 58 -11.11 1.13 -10.08
C GLN A 58 -11.34 0.80 -11.56
N THR A 59 -10.34 0.23 -12.23
CA THR A 59 -10.43 -0.19 -13.63
C THR A 59 -11.48 -1.29 -13.80
N VAL A 60 -11.41 -2.33 -12.96
CA VAL A 60 -12.38 -3.43 -12.95
C VAL A 60 -13.79 -2.92 -12.65
N LEU A 61 -13.95 -2.11 -11.60
CA LEU A 61 -15.22 -1.54 -11.20
C LEU A 61 -15.85 -0.71 -12.32
N SER A 62 -15.06 0.17 -12.96
CA SER A 62 -15.55 1.03 -14.05
C SER A 62 -16.08 0.19 -15.22
N ARG A 63 -15.37 -0.88 -15.59
CA ARG A 63 -15.82 -1.80 -16.64
C ARG A 63 -17.11 -2.52 -16.26
N LEU A 64 -17.20 -3.05 -15.04
CA LEU A 64 -18.40 -3.75 -14.58
C LEU A 64 -19.61 -2.82 -14.51
N VAL A 65 -19.41 -1.56 -14.09
CA VAL A 65 -20.46 -0.54 -14.09
C VAL A 65 -20.95 -0.27 -15.50
N SER A 66 -20.06 -0.04 -16.48
CA SER A 66 -20.48 0.16 -17.88
C SER A 66 -21.25 -1.03 -18.43
N LEU A 67 -20.78 -2.27 -18.18
CA LEU A 67 -21.51 -3.47 -18.59
C LEU A 67 -22.87 -3.60 -17.90
N GLY A 68 -22.95 -3.23 -16.62
CA GLY A 68 -24.17 -3.24 -15.84
C GLY A 68 -25.19 -2.22 -16.36
N GLU A 69 -24.75 -1.00 -16.69
CA GLU A 69 -25.56 0.03 -17.32
C GLU A 69 -26.10 -0.46 -18.67
N GLU A 70 -25.24 -1.00 -19.54
CA GLU A 70 -25.67 -1.56 -20.84
C GLU A 70 -26.71 -2.68 -20.68
N ALA A 71 -26.52 -3.58 -19.72
CA ALA A 71 -27.45 -4.69 -19.47
C ALA A 71 -28.78 -4.23 -18.88
N LEU A 72 -28.77 -3.17 -18.06
CA LEU A 72 -29.99 -2.56 -17.54
C LEU A 72 -30.74 -1.80 -18.63
N ASP A 73 -30.04 -1.01 -19.46
CA ASP A 73 -30.63 -0.33 -20.61
C ASP A 73 -31.31 -1.32 -21.57
N GLU A 74 -30.67 -2.45 -21.86
CA GLU A 74 -31.25 -3.50 -22.71
C GLU A 74 -32.54 -4.09 -22.11
N LEU A 75 -32.56 -4.29 -20.78
CA LEU A 75 -33.72 -4.80 -20.07
C LEU A 75 -34.86 -3.79 -20.02
N GLU A 76 -34.56 -2.51 -19.80
CA GLU A 76 -35.54 -1.42 -19.73
C GLU A 76 -36.23 -1.14 -21.08
N LEU A 77 -35.59 -1.51 -22.19
CA LEU A 77 -36.20 -1.42 -23.52
C LEU A 77 -37.28 -2.49 -23.78
N GLN A 78 -37.37 -3.53 -22.95
CA GLN A 78 -38.34 -4.61 -23.13
C GLN A 78 -39.63 -4.33 -22.35
N ASP A 79 -40.78 -4.76 -22.89
CA ASP A 79 -41.97 -4.98 -22.07
C ASP A 79 -41.76 -6.30 -21.31
N PHE A 80 -41.28 -6.20 -20.06
CA PHE A 80 -40.65 -7.32 -19.37
C PHE A 80 -41.60 -8.51 -19.15
N ASP A 81 -41.43 -9.55 -19.95
CA ASP A 81 -41.92 -10.92 -19.70
C ASP A 81 -40.81 -11.80 -19.08
N PRO A 82 -40.97 -12.35 -17.86
CA PRO A 82 -40.00 -13.26 -17.24
C PRO A 82 -39.68 -14.52 -18.05
N ALA A 83 -40.64 -15.05 -18.83
CA ALA A 83 -40.45 -16.25 -19.63
C ALA A 83 -39.55 -16.01 -20.84
N GLU A 84 -39.60 -14.79 -21.39
CA GLU A 84 -38.83 -14.39 -22.57
C GLU A 84 -37.51 -13.70 -22.20
N HIS A 85 -37.53 -12.85 -21.16
CA HIS A 85 -36.42 -11.95 -20.78
C HIS A 85 -35.70 -12.35 -19.50
N GLY A 86 -36.03 -13.49 -18.88
CA GLY A 86 -35.38 -13.95 -17.65
C GLY A 86 -33.85 -14.05 -17.76
N ARG A 87 -33.33 -14.28 -18.97
CA ARG A 87 -31.88 -14.28 -19.23
C ARG A 87 -31.25 -12.89 -19.17
N LEU A 88 -31.94 -11.86 -19.68
CA LEU A 88 -31.50 -10.46 -19.61
C LEU A 88 -31.47 -9.99 -18.15
N PHE A 89 -32.54 -10.27 -17.41
CA PHE A 89 -32.60 -9.99 -15.97
C PHE A 89 -31.47 -10.67 -15.20
N LEU A 90 -31.23 -11.97 -15.46
CA LEU A 90 -30.15 -12.70 -14.80
C LEU A 90 -28.77 -12.11 -15.12
N ASN A 91 -28.53 -11.68 -16.35
CA ASN A 91 -27.27 -11.03 -16.75
C ASN A 91 -27.05 -9.72 -15.97
N ALA A 92 -28.04 -8.81 -16.00
CA ALA A 92 -27.97 -7.56 -15.26
C ALA A 92 -27.77 -7.81 -13.75
N TYR A 93 -28.51 -8.76 -13.17
CA TYR A 93 -28.35 -9.14 -11.77
C TYR A 93 -26.95 -9.65 -11.44
N GLN A 94 -26.37 -10.51 -12.28
CA GLN A 94 -25.01 -11.03 -12.08
C GLN A 94 -23.95 -9.91 -12.11
N LEU A 95 -24.14 -8.91 -12.97
CA LEU A 95 -23.25 -7.74 -13.03
C LEU A 95 -23.35 -6.88 -11.77
N ILE A 96 -24.55 -6.66 -11.23
CA ILE A 96 -24.74 -5.96 -9.95
C ILE A 96 -24.06 -6.71 -8.79
N ILE A 97 -24.17 -8.04 -8.76
CA ILE A 97 -23.47 -8.86 -7.75
C ILE A 97 -21.95 -8.74 -7.91
N ALA A 98 -21.43 -8.75 -9.13
CA ALA A 98 -20.00 -8.56 -9.38
C ALA A 98 -19.52 -7.17 -8.92
N ILE A 99 -20.29 -6.11 -9.18
CA ILE A 99 -20.02 -4.75 -8.69
C ILE A 99 -19.96 -4.72 -7.17
N ALA A 100 -20.95 -5.31 -6.50
CA ALA A 100 -20.99 -5.37 -5.03
C ALA A 100 -19.75 -6.10 -4.47
N GLU A 101 -19.34 -7.21 -5.09
CA GLU A 101 -18.15 -7.95 -4.66
C GLU A 101 -16.87 -7.11 -4.76
N VAL A 102 -16.72 -6.31 -5.82
CA VAL A 102 -15.58 -5.38 -5.98
C VAL A 102 -15.63 -4.25 -4.95
N ILE A 103 -16.80 -3.69 -4.66
CA ILE A 103 -16.97 -2.61 -3.67
C ILE A 103 -16.64 -3.10 -2.25
N ASP A 104 -17.07 -4.30 -1.90
CA ASP A 104 -16.86 -4.89 -0.57
C ASP A 104 -15.44 -5.42 -0.37
N THR A 105 -14.58 -5.33 -1.38
CA THR A 105 -13.20 -5.84 -1.35
C THR A 105 -12.32 -4.94 -0.48
N PRO A 106 -11.77 -5.45 0.65
CA PRO A 106 -10.83 -4.68 1.45
C PRO A 106 -9.52 -4.50 0.68
N VAL A 107 -9.08 -3.24 0.51
CA VAL A 107 -7.85 -2.95 -0.23
C VAL A 107 -6.61 -3.28 0.60
N THR A 108 -6.64 -3.00 1.90
CA THR A 108 -5.49 -3.15 2.82
C THR A 108 -5.81 -4.06 4.00
N ASP A 109 -4.80 -4.78 4.47
CA ASP A 109 -4.84 -5.46 5.76
C ASP A 109 -4.78 -4.41 6.89
N PRO A 110 -5.71 -4.42 7.86
CA PRO A 110 -5.75 -3.42 8.92
C PRO A 110 -4.57 -3.50 9.90
N GLU A 111 -3.91 -4.66 10.01
CA GLU A 111 -2.77 -4.87 10.91
C GLU A 111 -1.45 -4.47 10.25
N THR A 112 -1.26 -4.81 8.97
CA THR A 112 0.03 -4.58 8.28
C THR A 112 0.05 -3.34 7.39
N GLY A 113 -1.12 -2.90 6.91
CA GLY A 113 -1.28 -1.85 5.91
C GLY A 113 -0.89 -2.27 4.49
N ASP A 114 -0.58 -3.55 4.27
CA ASP A 114 -0.24 -4.10 2.95
C ASP A 114 -1.52 -4.37 2.14
N PRO A 115 -1.45 -4.41 0.79
CA PRO A 115 -2.57 -4.83 -0.03
C PRO A 115 -3.05 -6.24 0.32
N THR A 116 -4.37 -6.46 0.33
CA THR A 116 -4.91 -7.80 0.65
C THR A 116 -4.79 -8.77 -0.52
N ASP A 117 -4.61 -10.05 -0.26
CA ASP A 117 -4.70 -11.10 -1.28
C ASP A 117 -6.10 -11.19 -1.92
N ILE A 118 -7.14 -10.80 -1.17
CA ILE A 118 -8.52 -10.76 -1.67
C ILE A 118 -8.63 -9.75 -2.81
N SER A 119 -8.01 -8.58 -2.67
CA SER A 119 -7.99 -7.56 -3.70
C SER A 119 -7.27 -7.98 -4.99
N VAL A 120 -6.32 -8.93 -4.90
CA VAL A 120 -5.68 -9.55 -6.07
C VAL A 120 -6.67 -10.49 -6.76
N LYS A 121 -7.28 -11.41 -6.01
CA LYS A 121 -8.22 -12.40 -6.53
C LYS A 121 -9.42 -11.76 -7.23
N ILE A 122 -9.89 -10.62 -6.72
CA ILE A 122 -11.01 -9.89 -7.31
C ILE A 122 -10.64 -9.29 -8.66
N VAL A 123 -9.42 -8.74 -8.78
CA VAL A 123 -8.90 -8.28 -10.08
C VAL A 123 -8.77 -9.45 -11.04
N GLU A 124 -8.19 -10.58 -10.64
CA GLU A 124 -8.06 -11.78 -11.47
C GLU A 124 -9.40 -12.36 -11.94
N LYS A 125 -10.43 -12.28 -11.09
CA LYS A 125 -11.77 -12.81 -11.39
C LYS A 125 -12.50 -12.02 -12.48
N TYR A 126 -12.26 -10.71 -12.58
CA TYR A 126 -13.06 -9.80 -13.41
C TYR A 126 -12.27 -8.99 -14.45
N SER A 127 -10.95 -9.20 -14.55
CA SER A 127 -10.11 -8.68 -15.65
C SER A 127 -10.29 -9.52 -16.91
#